data_AF-Q7X0A6-F1
#
_entry.id   AF-Q7X0A6-F1
#
_cell.length_a   1.000
_cell.length_b   1.000
_cell.length_c   1.000
_cell.angle_alpha   90.00
_cell.angle_beta   90.00
_cell.angle_gamma   90.00
#
_symmetry.space_group_name_H-M   'P 1'
#
loop_
_entity.id
_entity.type
_entity.pdbx_description
1 polymer ?
#
loop_
_entity_poly.entity_id
_entity_poly.type
_entity_poly.pdbx_seq_one_letter_code
_entity_poly.pdbx_strand_id
1 'polypeptide(L)'
;RVLTKILRLSGGDHLHTGTVVGKLEGDRASTLGWIDLLRESFIPEDRSRGLFFDQDWGSMPGAFAVASGGIHVWHMPALVAIFGDDSVLQFGGGTLGHPWGNAAGAAANRVALEACVQARNEGRQIEREGKEILTAAAQHSPELKIAMET
;
A
#
# COMPACT_ATOMS: atom_id res chain seq x y z
N ARG A 1 5.78 -14.80 -5.12
CA ARG A 1 7.12 -14.59 -5.72
C ARG A 1 7.34 -15.30 -7.06
N VAL A 2 7.23 -16.63 -7.20
CA VAL A 2 7.44 -17.29 -8.52
C VAL A 2 6.41 -16.81 -9.55
N LEU A 3 5.13 -16.81 -9.18
CA LEU A 3 4.05 -16.28 -10.02
C LEU A 3 4.23 -14.79 -10.35
N THR A 4 4.81 -14.01 -9.44
CA THR A 4 5.17 -12.60 -9.66
C THR A 4 6.14 -12.45 -10.83
N LYS A 5 7.19 -13.28 -10.88
CA LYS A 5 8.17 -13.30 -11.98
C LYS A 5 7.51 -13.71 -13.30
N ILE A 6 6.66 -14.74 -13.26
CA ILE A 6 5.92 -15.23 -14.44
C ILE A 6 5.01 -14.13 -15.00
N LEU A 7 4.30 -13.40 -14.14
CA LEU A 7 3.46 -12.29 -14.58
C LEU A 7 4.29 -11.17 -15.22
N ARG A 8 5.37 -10.74 -14.58
CA ARG A 8 6.24 -9.67 -15.14
C ARG A 8 6.77 -10.03 -16.53
N LEU A 9 7.17 -11.29 -16.73
CA LEU A 9 7.57 -11.83 -18.04
C LEU A 9 6.42 -11.91 -19.04
N SER A 10 5.22 -12.29 -18.59
CA SER A 10 4.03 -12.41 -19.42
C SER A 10 3.51 -11.05 -19.91
N GLY A 11 3.85 -9.96 -19.20
CA GLY A 11 3.36 -8.62 -19.46
C GLY A 11 2.10 -8.31 -18.66
N GLY A 12 2.23 -7.43 -17.68
CA GLY A 12 1.11 -6.86 -16.93
C GLY A 12 1.56 -5.64 -16.17
N ASP A 13 0.80 -4.55 -16.28
CA ASP A 13 1.20 -3.27 -15.69
C ASP A 13 1.01 -3.26 -14.17
N HIS A 14 0.01 -3.99 -13.67
CA HIS A 14 -0.36 -4.05 -12.25
C HIS A 14 -0.48 -5.51 -11.78
N LEU A 15 -0.10 -5.79 -10.52
CA LEU A 15 -0.33 -7.08 -9.87
C LEU A 15 -0.76 -6.92 -8.40
N HIS A 16 -1.78 -7.65 -7.98
CA HIS A 16 -2.15 -7.77 -6.57
C HIS A 16 -1.04 -8.46 -5.76
N THR A 17 -0.55 -7.81 -4.71
CA THR A 17 0.63 -8.25 -3.94
C THR A 17 0.34 -8.49 -2.45
N GLY A 18 -0.93 -8.41 -2.06
CA GLY A 18 -1.37 -8.52 -0.65
C GLY A 18 -1.40 -7.16 0.04
N THR A 19 -1.79 -7.14 1.31
CA THR A 19 -1.91 -5.90 2.11
C THR A 19 -1.08 -5.90 3.38
N VAL A 20 -0.62 -7.07 3.85
CA VAL A 20 0.03 -7.31 5.16
C VAL A 20 -0.90 -7.08 6.35
N VAL A 21 -1.63 -5.96 6.37
CA VAL A 21 -2.48 -5.50 7.47
C VAL A 21 -3.97 -5.74 7.23
N GLY A 22 -4.37 -6.18 6.04
CA GLY A 22 -5.77 -6.39 5.69
C GLY A 22 -6.28 -7.78 6.06
N LYS A 23 -7.40 -8.17 5.43
CA LYS A 23 -8.11 -9.43 5.76
C LYS A 23 -7.37 -10.70 5.34
N LEU A 24 -6.61 -10.63 4.25
CA LEU A 24 -5.95 -11.80 3.65
C LEU A 24 -4.53 -11.92 4.19
N GLU A 25 -4.03 -13.16 4.28
CA GLU A 25 -2.68 -13.46 4.76
C GLU A 25 -1.60 -12.73 3.95
N GLY A 26 -0.59 -12.20 4.65
CA GLY A 26 0.59 -11.62 4.02
C GLY A 26 1.69 -11.33 5.04
N ASP A 27 2.75 -12.14 5.04
CA ASP A 27 3.96 -11.84 5.82
C ASP A 27 4.68 -10.61 5.24
N ARG A 28 5.08 -9.68 6.12
CA ARG A 28 5.68 -8.40 5.71
C ARG A 28 7.01 -8.59 4.99
N ALA A 29 7.91 -9.42 5.52
CA ALA A 29 9.24 -9.61 4.94
C ALA A 29 9.16 -10.23 3.55
N SER A 30 8.34 -11.27 3.41
CA SER A 30 8.07 -11.92 2.13
C SER A 30 7.39 -10.98 1.13
N THR A 31 6.47 -10.14 1.60
CA THR A 31 5.75 -9.17 0.77
C THR A 31 6.67 -8.15 0.14
N LEU A 32 7.56 -7.55 0.94
CA LEU A 32 8.58 -6.65 0.43
C LEU A 32 9.48 -7.34 -0.61
N GLY A 33 9.84 -8.61 -0.38
CA GLY A 33 10.62 -9.38 -1.33
C GLY A 33 9.99 -9.50 -2.72
N TRP A 34 8.68 -9.81 -2.83
CA TRP A 34 8.05 -9.89 -4.16
C TRP A 34 7.61 -8.54 -4.74
N ILE A 35 7.47 -7.49 -3.93
CA ILE A 35 7.32 -6.12 -4.43
C ILE A 35 8.61 -5.70 -5.16
N ASP A 36 9.78 -5.93 -4.57
CA ASP A 36 11.06 -5.62 -5.21
C ASP A 36 11.21 -6.39 -6.53
N LEU A 37 10.87 -7.69 -6.54
CA LEU A 37 10.89 -8.51 -7.76
C LEU A 37 9.99 -7.96 -8.87
N LEU A 38 8.92 -7.24 -8.52
CA LEU A 38 7.97 -6.67 -9.46
C LEU A 38 8.43 -5.32 -10.01
N ARG A 39 9.19 -4.53 -9.24
CA ARG A 39 9.52 -3.13 -9.54
C ARG A 39 10.96 -2.92 -9.99
N GLU A 40 11.91 -3.51 -9.26
CA GLU A 40 13.32 -3.18 -9.41
C GLU A 40 13.93 -3.85 -10.64
N SER A 41 15.00 -3.27 -11.16
CA SER A 41 15.78 -3.85 -12.26
C SER A 41 16.71 -4.97 -11.78
N PHE A 42 17.28 -4.84 -10.58
CA PHE A 42 18.14 -5.84 -9.97
C PHE A 42 17.78 -6.04 -8.50
N ILE A 43 17.63 -7.29 -8.09
CA ILE A 43 17.29 -7.69 -6.73
C ILE A 43 18.32 -8.72 -6.25
N PRO A 44 19.15 -8.42 -5.25
CA PRO A 44 20.09 -9.39 -4.69
C PRO A 44 19.37 -10.49 -3.89
N GLU A 45 20.06 -11.61 -3.71
CA GLU A 45 19.63 -12.68 -2.81
C GLU A 45 19.44 -12.18 -1.37
N ASP A 46 18.34 -12.59 -0.76
CA ASP A 46 18.02 -12.29 0.64
C ASP A 46 17.02 -13.32 1.18
N ARG A 47 17.54 -14.38 1.82
CA ARG A 47 16.72 -15.43 2.45
C ARG A 47 15.73 -14.89 3.48
N SER A 48 16.02 -13.77 4.15
CA SER A 48 15.14 -13.20 5.18
C SER A 48 13.83 -12.67 4.58
N ARG A 49 13.85 -12.30 3.29
CA ARG A 49 12.68 -11.91 2.50
C ARG A 49 12.23 -13.00 1.53
N GLY A 50 12.78 -14.20 1.67
CA GLY A 50 12.48 -15.35 0.82
C GLY A 50 12.97 -15.21 -0.62
N LEU A 51 14.01 -14.41 -0.87
CA LEU A 51 14.66 -14.25 -2.16
C LEU A 51 15.85 -15.21 -2.23
N PHE A 52 15.77 -16.22 -3.10
CA PHE A 52 16.73 -17.34 -3.11
C PHE A 52 17.90 -17.18 -4.07
N PHE A 53 17.81 -16.22 -4.99
CA PHE A 53 18.77 -15.98 -6.05
C PHE A 53 18.78 -14.49 -6.36
N ASP A 54 19.93 -14.00 -6.81
CA ASP A 54 19.98 -12.72 -7.50
C ASP A 54 19.04 -12.77 -8.72
N GLN A 55 18.30 -11.69 -8.92
CA GLN A 55 17.41 -11.53 -10.06
C GLN A 55 17.75 -10.24 -10.78
N ASP A 56 18.25 -10.37 -12.01
CA ASP A 56 18.44 -9.27 -12.95
C ASP A 56 17.31 -9.29 -13.99
N TRP A 57 16.67 -8.15 -14.21
CA TRP A 57 15.62 -7.92 -15.20
C TRP A 57 16.10 -7.05 -16.37
N GLY A 58 17.35 -6.57 -16.34
CA GLY A 58 17.88 -5.59 -17.27
C GLY A 58 17.00 -4.34 -17.30
N SER A 59 16.62 -3.92 -18.51
CA SER A 59 15.73 -2.76 -18.71
C SER A 59 14.24 -3.13 -18.79
N MET A 60 13.84 -4.34 -18.39
CA MET A 60 12.43 -4.73 -18.38
C MET A 60 11.65 -3.80 -17.45
N PRO A 61 10.56 -3.16 -17.91
CA PRO A 61 9.73 -2.32 -17.05
C PRO A 61 9.28 -3.04 -15.78
N GLY A 62 9.20 -2.29 -14.68
CA GLY A 62 8.52 -2.73 -13.47
C GLY A 62 7.00 -2.71 -13.64
N ALA A 63 6.30 -3.21 -12.63
CA ALA A 63 4.85 -3.16 -12.55
C ALA A 63 4.39 -2.63 -11.17
N PHE A 64 3.22 -2.00 -11.14
CA PHE A 64 2.66 -1.47 -9.90
C PHE A 64 2.19 -2.59 -8.98
N ALA A 65 2.61 -2.51 -7.72
CA ALA A 65 2.10 -3.36 -6.67
C ALA A 65 0.72 -2.85 -6.22
N VAL A 66 -0.29 -3.72 -6.27
CA VAL A 66 -1.66 -3.40 -5.84
C VAL A 66 -1.92 -4.01 -4.47
N ALA A 67 -2.17 -3.16 -3.48
CA ALA A 67 -2.61 -3.56 -2.14
C ALA A 67 -4.14 -3.48 -2.07
N SER A 68 -4.80 -4.62 -1.86
CA SER A 68 -6.25 -4.74 -1.87
C SER A 68 -6.74 -5.85 -0.94
N GLY A 69 -7.85 -5.60 -0.24
CA GLY A 69 -8.54 -6.59 0.58
C GLY A 69 -8.60 -6.23 2.07
N GLY A 70 -9.78 -5.79 2.52
CA GLY A 70 -10.05 -5.52 3.95
C GLY A 70 -9.30 -4.33 4.53
N ILE A 71 -8.94 -3.34 3.73
CA ILE A 71 -8.25 -2.11 4.16
C ILE A 71 -9.22 -0.92 4.25
N HIS A 72 -8.87 0.04 5.11
CA HIS A 72 -9.63 1.26 5.45
C HIS A 72 -8.66 2.36 5.94
N VAL A 73 -9.15 3.57 6.23
CA VAL A 73 -8.31 4.76 6.48
C VAL A 73 -7.22 4.59 7.54
N TRP A 74 -7.47 3.80 8.59
CA TRP A 74 -6.48 3.54 9.65
C TRP A 74 -5.26 2.74 9.16
N HIS A 75 -5.39 2.01 8.06
CA HIS A 75 -4.29 1.28 7.45
C HIS A 75 -3.39 2.17 6.58
N MET A 76 -3.83 3.38 6.22
CA MET A 76 -3.13 4.24 5.27
C MET A 76 -1.65 4.49 5.64
N PRO A 77 -1.29 4.81 6.89
CA PRO A 77 0.12 5.07 7.24
C PRO A 77 1.01 3.83 7.02
N ALA A 78 0.52 2.65 7.39
CA ALA A 78 1.24 1.39 7.19
C ALA A 78 1.34 1.03 5.69
N LEU A 79 0.26 1.23 4.92
CA LEU A 79 0.28 0.96 3.49
C LEU A 79 1.26 1.87 2.75
N VAL A 80 1.28 3.17 3.06
CA VAL A 80 2.24 4.12 2.46
C VAL A 80 3.68 3.75 2.84
N ALA A 81 3.91 3.31 4.08
CA ALA A 81 5.24 2.88 4.52
C ALA A 81 5.71 1.56 3.90
N ILE A 82 4.81 0.61 3.68
CA ILE A 82 5.12 -0.70 3.09
C ILE A 82 5.30 -0.60 1.57
N PHE A 83 4.38 0.07 0.89
CA PHE A 83 4.28 0.01 -0.57
C PHE A 83 4.89 1.22 -1.29
N GLY A 84 5.08 2.35 -0.60
CA GLY A 84 5.60 3.58 -1.23
C GLY A 84 4.68 4.15 -2.31
N ASP A 85 5.24 5.06 -3.12
CA ASP A 85 4.47 5.83 -4.11
C ASP A 85 4.06 5.03 -5.34
N ASP A 86 4.90 4.08 -5.78
CA ASP A 86 4.64 3.26 -6.98
C ASP A 86 3.67 2.09 -6.71
N SER A 87 2.54 2.40 -6.07
CA SER A 87 1.54 1.44 -5.64
C SER A 87 0.11 1.87 -5.96
N VAL A 88 -0.81 0.90 -5.95
CA VAL A 88 -2.24 1.15 -6.01
C VAL A 88 -2.87 0.61 -4.74
N LEU A 89 -3.53 1.48 -3.96
CA LEU A 89 -4.23 1.11 -2.73
C LEU A 89 -5.74 1.05 -3.00
N GLN A 90 -6.35 -0.13 -2.90
CA GLN A 90 -7.74 -0.35 -3.26
C GLN A 90 -8.66 -0.49 -2.05
N PHE A 91 -9.54 0.49 -1.88
CA PHE A 91 -10.53 0.54 -0.81
C PHE A 91 -11.92 0.21 -1.35
N GLY A 92 -12.27 -1.08 -1.39
CA GLY A 92 -13.63 -1.53 -1.75
C GLY A 92 -14.63 -1.22 -0.64
N GLY A 93 -14.74 -2.12 0.35
CA GLY A 93 -15.59 -1.90 1.53
C GLY A 93 -15.25 -0.61 2.29
N GLY A 94 -13.97 -0.23 2.37
CA GLY A 94 -13.51 1.02 2.97
C GLY A 94 -13.90 2.31 2.22
N THR A 95 -14.57 2.20 1.06
CA THR A 95 -15.19 3.34 0.37
C THR A 95 -16.72 3.22 0.39
N LEU A 96 -17.24 2.08 -0.10
CA LEU A 96 -18.69 1.89 -0.25
C LEU A 96 -19.41 1.76 1.10
N GLY A 97 -18.70 1.35 2.16
CA GLY A 97 -19.24 1.24 3.52
C GLY A 97 -19.27 2.57 4.28
N HIS A 98 -18.83 3.68 3.69
CA HIS A 98 -18.81 4.98 4.37
C HIS A 98 -20.25 5.44 4.70
N PRO A 99 -20.55 5.88 5.94
CA PRO A 99 -21.91 6.27 6.36
C PRO A 99 -22.57 7.34 5.49
N TRP A 100 -21.78 8.20 4.85
CA TRP A 100 -22.26 9.28 3.97
C TRP A 100 -22.16 8.95 2.47
N GLY A 101 -21.99 7.67 2.13
CA GLY A 101 -21.95 7.19 0.75
C GLY A 101 -20.59 7.30 0.06
N ASN A 102 -20.55 6.82 -1.18
CA ASN A 102 -19.31 6.52 -1.92
C ASN A 102 -18.40 7.74 -2.12
N ALA A 103 -18.97 8.90 -2.43
CA ALA A 103 -18.20 10.12 -2.66
C ALA A 103 -17.46 10.56 -1.39
N ALA A 104 -18.12 10.50 -0.24
CA ALA A 104 -17.51 10.81 1.05
C ALA A 104 -16.45 9.76 1.43
N GLY A 105 -16.72 8.46 1.20
CA GLY A 105 -15.71 7.41 1.41
C GLY A 105 -14.46 7.59 0.55
N ALA A 106 -14.64 7.99 -0.72
CA ALA A 106 -13.53 8.27 -1.62
C ALA A 106 -12.73 9.50 -1.16
N ALA A 107 -13.41 10.57 -0.72
CA ALA A 107 -12.78 11.75 -0.16
C ALA A 107 -11.98 11.42 1.11
N ALA A 108 -12.55 10.64 2.04
CA ALA A 108 -11.87 10.19 3.27
C ALA A 108 -10.57 9.44 2.97
N ASN A 109 -10.61 8.47 2.06
CA ASN A 109 -9.42 7.72 1.64
C ASN A 109 -8.38 8.64 0.97
N ARG A 110 -8.82 9.60 0.14
CA ARG A 110 -7.92 10.54 -0.53
C ARG A 110 -7.23 11.47 0.46
N VAL A 111 -7.96 12.05 1.41
CA VAL A 111 -7.39 12.92 2.45
C VAL A 111 -6.41 12.15 3.33
N ALA A 112 -6.75 10.93 3.75
CA ALA A 112 -5.86 10.09 4.54
C ALA A 112 -4.54 9.81 3.81
N LEU A 113 -4.59 9.51 2.50
CA LEU A 113 -3.40 9.28 1.68
C LEU A 113 -2.52 10.53 1.60
N GLU A 114 -3.09 11.68 1.22
CA GLU A 114 -2.33 12.92 1.06
C GLU A 114 -1.71 13.39 2.38
N ALA A 115 -2.42 13.26 3.50
CA ALA A 115 -1.89 13.56 4.83
C ALA A 115 -0.69 12.66 5.19
N CYS A 116 -0.76 11.36 4.88
CA CYS A 116 0.36 10.43 5.11
C CYS A 116 1.56 10.76 4.22
N VAL A 117 1.34 11.07 2.93
CA VAL A 117 2.41 11.42 1.99
C VAL A 117 3.08 12.73 2.40
N GLN A 118 2.31 13.75 2.77
CA GLN A 118 2.84 15.01 3.28
C GLN A 118 3.70 14.78 4.53
N ALA A 119 3.15 14.09 5.54
CA ALA A 119 3.86 13.82 6.79
C ALA A 119 5.17 13.04 6.56
N ARG A 120 5.15 12.03 5.67
CA ARG A 120 6.36 11.30 5.28
C ARG A 120 7.40 12.23 4.65
N ASN A 121 6.98 13.09 3.73
CA ASN A 121 7.88 14.01 3.04
C ASN A 121 8.43 15.11 3.96
N GLU A 122 7.73 15.43 5.06
CA GLU A 122 8.20 16.28 6.16
C GLU A 122 9.13 15.54 7.14
N GLY A 123 9.42 14.26 6.91
CA GLY A 123 10.35 13.46 7.72
C GLY A 123 9.72 12.78 8.93
N ARG A 124 8.38 12.74 9.04
CA ARG A 124 7.69 12.06 10.14
C ARG A 124 7.73 10.53 9.98
N GLN A 125 7.76 9.84 11.11
CA GLN A 125 7.72 8.38 11.18
C GLN A 125 6.27 7.89 11.09
N ILE A 126 5.72 7.86 9.87
CA ILE A 126 4.29 7.66 9.64
C ILE A 126 3.70 6.35 10.22
N GLU A 127 4.46 5.27 10.35
CA GLU A 127 3.95 4.05 11.03
C GLU A 127 3.77 4.24 12.54
N ARG A 128 4.60 5.07 13.17
CA ARG A 128 4.54 5.34 14.61
C ARG A 128 3.58 6.48 14.92
N GLU A 129 3.55 7.48 14.06
CA GLU A 129 2.81 8.73 14.23
C GLU A 129 1.47 8.72 13.50
N GLY A 130 1.10 7.61 12.87
CA GLY A 130 -0.06 7.50 11.98
C GLY A 130 -1.38 7.94 12.60
N LYS A 131 -1.61 7.62 13.89
CA LYS A 131 -2.82 8.06 14.60
C LYS A 131 -2.90 9.57 14.70
N GLU A 132 -1.81 10.22 15.09
CA GLU A 132 -1.76 11.68 15.22
C GLU A 132 -1.93 12.37 13.86
N ILE A 133 -1.29 11.85 12.81
CA ILE A 133 -1.41 12.36 11.44
C ILE A 133 -2.87 12.33 10.98
N LEU A 134 -3.55 11.19 11.11
CA LEU A 134 -4.94 11.06 10.68
C LEU A 134 -5.89 11.88 11.55
N THR A 135 -5.69 11.93 12.87
CA THR A 135 -6.49 12.77 13.77
C THR A 135 -6.34 14.25 13.45
N ALA A 136 -5.13 14.73 13.11
CA ALA A 136 -4.92 16.11 12.68
C ALA A 136 -5.66 16.41 11.36
N ALA A 137 -5.56 15.52 10.36
CA ALA A 137 -6.28 15.68 9.10
C ALA A 137 -7.81 15.69 9.28
N ALA A 138 -8.34 14.87 10.18
CA ALA A 138 -9.76 14.78 10.50
C ALA A 138 -10.34 16.06 11.16
N GLN A 139 -9.51 16.97 11.67
CA GLN A 139 -9.98 18.28 12.14
C GLN A 139 -10.52 19.14 11.00
N HIS A 140 -10.05 18.89 9.77
CA HIS A 140 -10.41 19.66 8.58
C HIS A 140 -11.15 18.84 7.52
N SER A 141 -11.32 17.53 7.71
CA SER A 141 -12.14 16.67 6.85
C SER A 141 -13.20 15.91 7.66
N PRO A 142 -14.47 16.33 7.60
CA PRO A 142 -15.58 15.61 8.21
C PRO A 142 -15.73 14.18 7.69
N GLU A 143 -15.48 13.94 6.40
CA GLU A 143 -15.54 12.61 5.79
C GLU A 143 -14.51 11.68 6.40
N LEU A 144 -13.25 12.13 6.52
CA LEU A 144 -12.21 11.34 7.17
C LEU A 144 -12.56 11.08 8.64
N LYS A 145 -13.06 12.09 9.35
CA LYS A 145 -13.47 11.94 10.75
C LYS A 145 -14.51 10.83 10.93
N ILE A 146 -15.54 10.81 10.08
CA ILE A 146 -16.58 9.77 10.13
C ILE A 146 -16.02 8.40 9.73
N ALA A 147 -15.17 8.32 8.71
CA ALA A 147 -14.53 7.07 8.32
C ALA A 147 -13.63 6.47 9.42
N MET A 148 -13.10 7.30 10.31
CA MET A 148 -12.27 6.86 11.44
C MET A 148 -13.07 6.30 12.62
N GLU A 149 -14.38 6.58 12.69
CA GLU A 149 -15.29 6.12 13.74
C GLU A 149 -15.91 4.73 13.45
N THR A 150 -15.72 4.22 12.24
CA THR A 150 -16.25 2.94 11.74
C THR A 150 -15.17 1.87 11.63
#